data_AF-A0AAW1Q0S9-F1
#
_entry.id   AF-A0AAW1Q0S9-F1
#
_cell.length_a   1.000
_cell.length_b   1.000
_cell.length_c   1.000
_cell.angle_alpha   90.00
_cell.angle_beta   90.00
_cell.angle_gamma   90.00
#
_symmetry.space_group_name_H-M   'P 1'
#
loop_
_entity.id
_entity.type
_entity.pdbx_description
1 polymer ?
#
loop_
_entity_poly.entity_id
_entity_poly.type
_entity_poly.pdbx_seq_one_letter_code
_entity_poly.pdbx_strand_id
1 'polypeptide(L)'
;MELSTYFRISASGTGQFERTLIVAEEGSYVSYLEGCTAPSYDDNQLHAAVVEISAAKDAEVKYSTVQNWQPSQVREPSANVEHEASTSKIGEDQLFYFQQRGIEAADAVGAIISGFCAQVFRELPSEFGDEVNQLMSLKLEGSVG
;
A
#
# COMPACT_ATOMS: atom_id res chain seq x y z
N MET A 1 6.81 22.93 -0.17
CA MET A 1 5.78 22.89 -1.24
C MET A 1 4.99 21.63 -1.01
N GLU A 2 3.65 21.68 -1.04
CA GLU A 2 2.84 20.47 -0.88
C GLU A 2 2.80 19.72 -2.21
N LEU A 3 3.09 18.42 -2.16
CA LEU A 3 2.98 17.53 -3.31
C LEU A 3 1.57 16.96 -3.31
N SER A 4 0.93 16.93 -4.48
CA SER A 4 -0.36 16.27 -4.61
C SER A 4 -0.46 15.47 -5.89
N THR A 5 -1.07 14.30 -5.76
CA THR A 5 -1.48 13.44 -6.87
C THR A 5 -2.97 13.19 -6.74
N TYR A 6 -3.63 13.17 -7.89
CA TYR A 6 -5.06 12.95 -7.92
C TYR A 6 -5.37 11.95 -9.01
N PHE A 7 -5.83 10.78 -8.58
CA PHE A 7 -6.24 9.72 -9.47
C PHE A 7 -7.74 9.79 -9.71
N ARG A 8 -8.11 9.63 -10.97
CA ARG A 8 -9.50 9.58 -11.40
C ARG A 8 -9.71 8.33 -12.24
N ILE A 9 -10.50 7.40 -11.73
CA ILE A 9 -10.96 6.28 -12.55
C ILE A 9 -11.91 6.87 -13.60
N SER A 10 -11.63 6.64 -14.88
CA SER A 10 -12.35 7.32 -15.98
C SER A 10 -12.97 6.36 -17.00
N ALA A 11 -12.74 5.05 -16.84
CA ALA A 11 -13.26 4.00 -17.71
C ALA A 11 -14.09 2.99 -16.91
N SER A 12 -15.14 2.45 -17.53
CA SER A 12 -15.93 1.34 -16.96
C SER A 12 -15.14 0.03 -17.04
N GLY A 13 -15.35 -0.87 -16.09
CA GLY A 13 -14.75 -2.21 -16.10
C GLY A 13 -13.22 -2.25 -15.91
N THR A 14 -12.59 -1.15 -15.49
CA THR A 14 -11.15 -1.11 -15.24
C THR A 14 -10.84 -1.23 -13.75
N GLY A 15 -9.84 -2.05 -13.41
CA GLY A 15 -9.22 -2.02 -12.10
C GLY A 15 -8.09 -0.99 -12.06
N GLN A 16 -7.98 -0.23 -10.97
CA GLN A 16 -6.84 0.66 -10.75
C GLN A 16 -5.92 0.06 -9.68
N PHE A 17 -4.67 -0.13 -10.05
CA PHE A 17 -3.62 -0.61 -9.16
C PHE A 17 -2.56 0.48 -9.06
N GLU A 18 -2.34 1.00 -7.86
CA GLU A 18 -1.38 2.08 -7.65
C GLU A 18 -0.35 1.71 -6.59
N ARG A 19 0.89 2.17 -6.81
CA ARG A 19 1.99 2.01 -5.88
C ARG A 19 2.71 3.34 -5.68
N THR A 20 2.59 3.89 -4.48
CA THR A 20 3.24 5.14 -4.07
C THR A 20 4.45 4.79 -3.20
N LEU A 21 5.64 5.32 -3.52
CA LEU A 21 6.85 5.23 -2.69
C LEU A 21 7.28 6.65 -2.30
N ILE A 22 7.32 6.93 -0.99
CA ILE A 22 7.81 8.19 -0.44
C ILE A 22 9.11 7.89 0.30
N VAL A 23 10.18 8.59 -0.07
CA VAL A 23 11.48 8.52 0.62
C VAL A 23 11.81 9.92 1.11
N ALA A 24 11.99 10.05 2.42
CA ALA A 24 12.34 11.30 3.09
C ALA A 24 13.72 11.15 3.76
N GLU A 25 14.70 11.89 3.26
CA GLU A 25 16.09 11.93 3.74
C GLU A 25 16.22 12.63 5.11
N GLU A 26 17.40 12.55 5.74
CA GLU A 26 17.64 13.09 7.08
C GLU A 26 17.27 14.59 7.18
N GLY A 27 16.48 14.94 8.21
CA GLY A 27 16.01 16.31 8.46
C GLY A 27 15.04 16.86 7.42
N SER A 28 14.56 16.05 6.48
CA SER A 28 13.67 16.50 5.40
C SER A 28 12.21 16.58 5.84
N TYR A 29 11.44 17.42 5.15
CA TYR A 29 10.00 17.54 5.34
C TYR A 29 9.27 17.34 4.02
N VAL A 30 8.28 16.45 3.99
CA VAL A 30 7.39 16.27 2.83
C VAL A 30 5.94 16.21 3.29
N SER A 31 5.09 16.98 2.62
CA SER A 31 3.63 16.91 2.73
C SER A 31 3.10 16.39 1.40
N TYR A 32 2.53 15.19 1.38
CA TYR A 32 1.98 14.53 0.20
C TYR A 32 0.50 14.22 0.40
N LEU A 33 -0.31 14.73 -0.53
CA LEU A 33 -1.74 14.49 -0.59
C LEU A 33 -2.08 13.61 -1.78
N GLU A 34 -2.68 12.46 -1.51
CA GLU A 34 -3.21 11.55 -2.52
C GLU A 34 -4.72 11.65 -2.54
N GLY A 35 -5.29 11.95 -3.71
CA GLY A 35 -6.73 11.94 -3.91
C GLY A 35 -7.13 10.82 -4.86
N CYS A 36 -8.22 10.13 -4.55
CA CYS A 36 -8.84 9.19 -5.49
C CYS A 36 -10.34 9.48 -5.61
N THR A 37 -10.83 9.57 -6.85
CA THR A 37 -12.26 9.65 -7.12
C THR A 37 -12.67 8.69 -8.22
N ALA A 38 -13.74 7.94 -7.94
CA ALA A 38 -14.44 7.14 -8.94
C ALA A 38 -15.79 7.81 -9.28
N PRO A 39 -16.02 8.16 -10.56
CA PRO A 39 -17.36 8.42 -11.08
C PRO A 39 -18.27 7.21 -10.89
N SER A 40 -19.57 7.45 -10.76
CA SER A 40 -20.56 6.38 -10.74
C SER A 40 -20.57 5.63 -12.08
N TYR A 41 -20.16 4.36 -12.07
CA TYR A 41 -20.33 3.42 -13.16
C TYR A 41 -21.33 2.32 -12.74
N ASP A 42 -21.99 1.70 -13.72
CA ASP A 42 -22.94 0.61 -13.48
C ASP A 42 -22.24 -0.75 -13.23
N ASP A 43 -20.93 -0.83 -13.52
CA ASP A 43 -20.10 -2.02 -13.30
C ASP A 43 -19.26 -1.90 -12.02
N ASN A 44 -19.01 -3.04 -11.36
CA ASN A 44 -18.10 -3.10 -10.20
C ASN A 44 -16.67 -2.70 -10.62
N GLN A 45 -16.00 -1.92 -9.78
CA GLN A 45 -14.62 -1.49 -9.99
C GLN A 45 -13.75 -1.85 -8.80
N LEU A 46 -12.58 -2.44 -9.08
CA LEU A 46 -11.59 -2.76 -8.07
C LEU A 46 -10.52 -1.66 -8.04
N HIS A 47 -10.25 -1.14 -6.85
CA HIS A 47 -9.12 -0.26 -6.61
C HIS A 47 -8.25 -0.85 -5.50
N ALA A 48 -6.98 -1.08 -5.80
CA ALA A 48 -6.02 -1.63 -4.86
C ALA A 48 -4.75 -0.77 -4.87
N ALA A 49 -4.44 -0.18 -3.72
CA ALA A 49 -3.30 0.72 -3.57
C ALA A 49 -2.28 0.16 -2.57
N VAL A 50 -1.00 0.36 -2.86
CA VAL A 50 0.12 0.09 -1.94
C VAL A 50 0.90 1.38 -1.74
N VAL A 51 1.03 1.80 -0.49
CA VAL A 51 1.80 3.00 -0.14
C VAL A 51 2.95 2.59 0.78
N GLU A 52 4.17 2.87 0.35
CA GLU A 52 5.39 2.62 1.10
C GLU A 52 6.05 3.96 1.44
N ILE A 53 6.35 4.16 2.72
CA ILE A 53 6.97 5.40 3.22
C ILE A 53 8.23 5.02 4.00
N SER A 54 9.38 5.53 3.54
CA SER A 54 10.65 5.48 4.26
C SER A 54 11.03 6.89 4.71
N ALA A 55 11.28 7.07 6.00
CA ALA A 55 11.66 8.35 6.59
C ALA A 55 12.92 8.17 7.44
N ALA A 56 13.99 8.87 7.07
CA ALA A 56 15.27 8.86 7.76
C ALA A 56 15.23 9.72 9.03
N LYS A 57 16.37 9.81 9.73
CA LYS A 57 16.48 10.52 11.02
C LYS A 57 16.00 11.96 10.92
N ASP A 58 15.24 12.41 11.92
CA ASP A 58 14.68 13.76 12.02
C ASP A 58 13.81 14.19 10.81
N ALA A 59 13.40 13.26 9.94
CA ALA A 59 12.53 13.53 8.80
C ALA A 59 11.06 13.52 9.22
N GLU A 60 10.26 14.36 8.56
CA GLU A 60 8.82 14.47 8.78
C GLU A 60 8.06 14.23 7.47
N VAL A 61 7.24 13.17 7.45
CA VAL A 61 6.34 12.85 6.34
C VAL A 61 4.90 13.06 6.79
N LYS A 62 4.23 14.03 6.17
CA LYS A 62 2.79 14.22 6.29
C LYS A 62 2.10 13.61 5.06
N TYR A 63 1.60 12.40 5.24
CA TYR A 63 0.80 11.69 4.24
C TYR A 63 -0.69 11.95 4.48
N SER A 64 -1.44 12.31 3.45
CA SER A 64 -2.89 12.55 3.56
C SER A 64 -3.62 11.95 2.37
N THR A 65 -4.68 11.21 2.63
CA THR A 65 -5.51 10.59 1.59
C THR A 65 -6.93 11.14 1.63
N VAL A 66 -7.44 11.58 0.48
CA VAL A 66 -8.85 11.94 0.31
C VAL A 66 -9.46 11.03 -0.75
N GLN A 67 -10.21 10.04 -0.29
CA GLN A 67 -10.88 9.10 -1.18
C GLN A 67 -12.37 9.41 -1.24
N ASN A 68 -12.86 9.76 -2.43
CA ASN A 68 -14.27 9.95 -2.70
C ASN A 68 -14.74 8.83 -3.63
N TRP A 69 -15.09 7.70 -3.02
CA TRP A 69 -15.82 6.65 -3.67
C TRP A 69 -17.29 7.03 -3.63
N GLN A 70 -17.88 7.35 -4.77
CA GLN A 70 -19.33 7.47 -4.82
C GLN A 70 -19.89 6.14 -4.32
N PRO A 71 -20.74 6.11 -3.28
CA PRO A 71 -21.28 4.86 -2.79
C PRO A 71 -21.92 4.21 -4.00
N SER A 72 -21.37 3.07 -4.41
CA SER A 72 -21.98 2.20 -5.40
C SER A 72 -23.45 2.20 -5.04
N GLN A 73 -24.31 2.76 -5.90
CA GLN A 73 -25.73 2.59 -5.71
C GLN A 73 -25.89 1.08 -5.70
N VAL A 74 -26.10 0.50 -4.51
CA VAL A 74 -26.30 -0.93 -4.35
C VAL A 74 -27.69 -1.15 -4.91
N ARG A 75 -27.76 -1.30 -6.24
CA ARG A 75 -29.01 -1.46 -6.99
C ARG A 75 -29.66 -2.80 -6.68
N GLU A 76 -28.89 -3.73 -6.13
CA GLU A 76 -29.31 -5.05 -5.74
C GLU A 76 -29.52 -5.13 -4.21
N PRO A 77 -30.76 -5.18 -3.71
CA PRO A 77 -31.05 -5.17 -2.27
C PRO A 77 -30.45 -6.34 -1.49
N SER A 78 -30.03 -7.41 -2.18
CA SER A 78 -29.37 -8.57 -1.59
C SER A 78 -27.84 -8.48 -1.54
N ALA A 79 -27.23 -7.43 -2.10
CA ALA A 79 -25.78 -7.30 -2.14
C ALA A 79 -25.22 -6.79 -0.81
N ASN A 80 -24.17 -7.46 -0.32
CA ASN A 80 -23.38 -7.02 0.83
C ASN A 80 -22.16 -6.24 0.30
N VAL A 81 -21.94 -5.03 0.81
CA VAL A 81 -20.82 -4.16 0.43
C VAL A 81 -20.08 -3.73 1.69
N GLU A 82 -18.77 -3.95 1.70
CA GLU A 82 -17.87 -3.59 2.80
C GLU A 82 -16.68 -2.80 2.24
N HIS A 83 -16.25 -1.75 2.95
CA HIS A 83 -15.07 -0.96 2.61
C HIS A 83 -14.25 -0.75 3.88
N GLU A 84 -13.02 -1.26 3.87
CA GLU A 84 -12.09 -1.16 5.00
C GLU A 84 -10.75 -0.59 4.54
N ALA A 85 -10.15 0.22 5.41
CA ALA A 85 -8.78 0.70 5.27
C ALA A 85 -8.11 0.63 6.65
N SER A 86 -6.86 0.15 6.68
CA SER A 86 -6.06 0.10 7.90
C SER A 86 -4.63 0.54 7.63
N THR A 87 -4.02 1.20 8.62
CA THR A 87 -2.60 1.57 8.60
C THR A 87 -1.87 0.76 9.65
N SER A 88 -0.69 0.24 9.30
CA SER A 88 0.12 -0.60 10.19
C SER A 88 1.57 -0.12 10.16
N LYS A 89 2.23 -0.10 11.33
CA LYS A 89 3.66 0.16 11.46
C LYS A 89 4.37 -1.13 11.88
N ILE A 90 5.54 -1.41 11.31
CA ILE A 90 6.41 -2.48 11.82
C ILE A 90 6.98 -2.02 13.15
N GLY A 91 6.64 -2.73 14.23
CA GLY A 91 7.04 -2.36 15.58
C GLY A 91 8.47 -2.78 15.91
N GLU A 92 9.15 -2.02 16.76
CA GLU A 92 10.50 -2.37 17.25
C GLU A 92 10.52 -3.72 17.95
N ASP A 93 9.47 -4.07 18.71
CA ASP A 93 9.34 -5.38 19.37
C ASP A 93 9.25 -6.54 18.36
N GLN A 94 8.64 -6.31 17.20
CA GLN A 94 8.58 -7.31 16.14
C GLN A 94 9.98 -7.55 15.56
N LEU A 95 10.71 -6.47 15.25
CA LEU A 95 12.08 -6.57 14.75
C LEU A 95 13.02 -7.21 15.78
N PHE A 96 12.91 -6.81 17.04
CA PHE A 96 13.68 -7.39 18.14
C PHE A 96 13.43 -8.89 18.30
N TYR A 97 12.19 -9.34 18.17
CA TYR A 97 11.83 -10.76 18.20
C TYR A 97 12.49 -11.58 17.07
N PHE A 98 12.61 -11.00 15.87
CA PHE A 98 13.34 -11.63 14.76
C PHE A 98 14.84 -11.64 15.02
N GLN A 99 15.41 -10.55 15.52
CA GLN A 99 16.83 -10.47 15.87
C GLN A 99 17.24 -11.49 16.94
N GLN A 100 16.41 -11.73 17.95
CA GLN A 100 16.66 -12.78 18.96
C GLN A 100 16.76 -14.19 18.36
N ARG A 101 16.24 -14.39 17.14
CA ARG A 101 16.31 -15.66 16.40
C ARG A 101 17.46 -15.68 15.39
N GLY A 102 18.33 -14.66 15.41
CA GLY A 102 19.43 -14.52 14.46
C GLY A 102 18.97 -14.13 13.06
N ILE A 103 17.80 -13.48 12.93
CA ILE A 103 17.29 -12.97 11.66
C ILE A 103 17.58 -11.47 11.61
N GLU A 104 18.30 -11.05 10.57
CA GLU A 104 18.67 -9.66 10.37
C GLU A 104 17.46 -8.76 10.12
N ALA A 105 17.59 -7.47 10.42
CA ALA A 105 16.46 -6.54 10.34
C ALA A 105 15.84 -6.46 8.92
N ALA A 106 16.67 -6.49 7.88
CA ALA A 106 16.19 -6.47 6.50
C ALA A 106 15.35 -7.72 6.16
N ASP A 107 15.83 -8.90 6.55
CA ASP A 107 15.11 -10.17 6.35
C ASP A 107 13.81 -10.21 7.18
N ALA A 108 13.83 -9.66 8.39
CA ALA A 108 12.67 -9.55 9.26
C ALA A 108 11.57 -8.66 8.65
N VAL A 109 11.96 -7.49 8.13
CA VAL A 109 11.05 -6.58 7.42
C VAL A 109 10.44 -7.30 6.22
N GLY A 110 11.25 -8.03 5.44
CA GLY A 110 10.76 -8.80 4.31
C GLY A 110 9.78 -9.90 4.67
N ALA A 111 10.05 -10.65 5.74
CA ALA A 111 9.14 -11.68 6.25
C ALA A 111 7.80 -11.08 6.72
N ILE A 112 7.83 -9.95 7.43
CA ILE A 112 6.62 -9.27 7.93
C ILE A 112 5.77 -8.74 6.77
N ILE A 113 6.39 -8.05 5.81
CA ILE A 113 5.67 -7.51 4.64
C ILE A 113 5.12 -8.64 3.77
N SER A 114 5.89 -9.70 3.54
CA SER A 114 5.42 -10.87 2.78
C SER A 114 4.24 -11.54 3.46
N GLY A 115 4.25 -11.66 4.79
CA GLY A 115 3.13 -12.17 5.58
C GLY A 115 1.88 -11.30 5.49
N PHE A 116 2.05 -9.97 5.52
CA PHE A 116 0.97 -9.00 5.32
C PHE A 116 0.33 -9.14 3.93
N CYS A 117 1.14 -9.28 2.89
CA CYS A 117 0.66 -9.42 1.51
C CYS A 117 0.21 -10.84 1.15
N ALA A 118 0.47 -11.86 1.98
CA ALA A 118 0.22 -13.27 1.67
C ALA A 118 -1.25 -13.61 1.39
N GLN A 119 -2.21 -12.85 1.95
CA GLN A 119 -3.62 -13.01 1.60
C GLN A 119 -3.91 -12.52 0.18
N VAL A 120 -3.37 -11.36 -0.20
CA VAL A 120 -3.51 -10.82 -1.56
C VAL A 120 -2.84 -11.75 -2.57
N PHE A 121 -1.64 -12.25 -2.27
CA PHE A 121 -0.90 -13.12 -3.17
C PHE A 121 -1.56 -14.48 -3.43
N ARG A 122 -2.33 -14.99 -2.46
CA ARG A 122 -3.09 -16.24 -2.65
C ARG A 122 -4.25 -16.10 -3.63
N GLU A 123 -4.78 -14.89 -3.79
CA GLU A 123 -5.86 -14.60 -4.73
C GLU A 123 -5.31 -14.20 -6.12
N LEU A 124 -4.01 -13.94 -6.24
CA LEU A 124 -3.39 -13.63 -7.53
C LEU A 124 -3.22 -14.89 -8.38
N PRO A 125 -3.44 -14.80 -9.71
CA PRO A 125 -3.16 -15.90 -10.63
C PRO A 125 -1.70 -16.36 -10.48
N SER A 126 -1.49 -17.68 -10.45
CA SER A 126 -0.17 -18.28 -10.15
C SER A 126 0.95 -17.82 -11.07
N GLU A 127 0.62 -17.36 -12.27
CA GLU A 127 1.54 -16.75 -13.25
C GLU A 127 2.21 -15.45 -12.78
N PHE A 128 1.65 -14.75 -11.78
CA PHE A 128 2.23 -13.52 -11.21
C PHE A 128 2.92 -13.74 -9.86
N GLY A 129 2.76 -14.92 -9.23
CA GLY A 129 3.25 -15.18 -7.88
C GLY A 129 4.78 -15.11 -7.76
N ASP A 130 5.50 -15.68 -8.74
CA ASP A 130 6.96 -15.72 -8.72
C ASP A 130 7.58 -14.34 -8.97
N GLU A 131 6.99 -13.55 -9.87
CA GLU A 131 7.47 -12.20 -10.22
C GLU A 131 7.26 -11.21 -9.06
N VAL A 132 6.13 -11.32 -8.35
CA VAL A 132 5.84 -10.51 -7.17
C VAL A 132 6.79 -10.83 -6.02
N ASN A 133 7.09 -12.10 -5.76
CA ASN A 133 8.06 -12.51 -4.74
C ASN A 133 9.48 -11.98 -5.04
N GLN A 134 9.90 -12.02 -6.31
CA GLN A 134 11.20 -11.48 -6.73
C GLN A 134 11.29 -9.95 -6.59
N LEU A 135 10.24 -9.23 -7.02
CA LEU A 135 10.19 -7.76 -6.95
C LEU A 135 10.23 -7.25 -5.51
N MET A 136 9.62 -7.97 -4.57
CA MET A 136 9.63 -7.61 -3.15
C MET A 136 11.01 -7.84 -2.53
N SER A 137 11.64 -9.00 -2.77
CA SER A 137 12.99 -9.31 -2.27
C SER A 137 14.03 -8.28 -2.75
N LEU A 138 13.97 -7.89 -4.03
CA LEU A 138 14.90 -6.92 -4.63
C LEU A 138 14.75 -5.50 -4.07
N LYS A 139 13.56 -5.09 -3.62
CA LYS A 139 13.34 -3.74 -3.06
C LYS A 139 13.74 -3.63 -1.60
N LEU A 140 13.75 -4.74 -0.87
CA LEU A 140 14.05 -4.76 0.56
C LEU A 140 15.55 -4.77 0.86
N GLU A 141 16.36 -5.39 0.00
CA GLU A 141 17.84 -5.46 0.14
C GLU A 141 18.57 -4.10 0.05
N GLY A 142 17.89 -3.01 -0.34
CA GLY A 142 18.50 -1.68 -0.47
C GLY A 142 17.74 -0.52 0.19
N SER A 143 16.58 -0.79 0.81
CA SER A 143 15.70 0.25 1.39
C SER A 143 15.65 0.23 2.91
N VAL A 144 16.28 -0.78 3.54
CA VAL A 144 16.37 -0.94 4.99
C VAL A 144 17.78 -0.53 5.41
N GLY A 145 17.94 0.75 5.75
CA GLY A 145 19.16 1.38 6.24
C GLY A 145 18.81 2.63 7.01
#